data_AF-A0A0D6EGT5-F1
#
_entry.id   AF-A0A0D6EGT5-F1
#
_cell.length_a   1.000
_cell.length_b   1.000
_cell.length_c   1.000
_cell.angle_alpha   90.00
_cell.angle_beta   90.00
_cell.angle_gamma   90.00
#
_symmetry.space_group_name_H-M   'P 1'
#
loop_
_entity.id
_entity.type
_entity.pdbx_description
1 polymer ?
#
loop_
_entity_poly.entity_id
_entity_poly.type
_entity_poly.pdbx_seq_one_letter_code
_entity_poly.pdbx_strand_id
1 'polypeptide(L)'
;MTLMNPLSNSPAYASLQYYVAYARDRLDDWVREHYIFVSLQLAILSLFFFYFLQHRFPTDPAAYSHDMDSVQATAADAAVKAADTLVSKPDPAQLDPPKDTPFTIAELKKYDGADKDTPIYVAIKGRIYDVSAKRDMYGPGCGYHVFTGKDASKALGKSSLKPEDAVSDYSSLTAEELKVLDDWEKYFQKRYNIVGRVVDDAKAPQAE
;
A
#
# COMPACT_ATOMS: atom_id res chain seq x y z
N MET A 1 6.85 -2.52 33.87
CA MET A 1 5.42 -2.82 34.10
C MET A 1 4.86 -3.35 32.78
N THR A 2 4.87 -4.67 32.62
CA THR A 2 4.39 -5.34 31.41
C THR A 2 2.88 -5.47 31.52
N LEU A 3 2.13 -4.75 30.69
CA LEU A 3 0.68 -4.90 30.58
C LEU A 3 0.36 -6.30 30.06
N MET A 4 0.15 -7.26 30.96
CA MET A 4 -0.37 -8.57 30.60
C MET A 4 -1.80 -8.39 30.10
N ASN A 5 -2.02 -8.75 28.84
CA ASN A 5 -3.30 -8.67 28.17
C ASN A 5 -4.32 -9.54 28.95
N PRO A 6 -5.38 -8.96 29.54
CA PRO A 6 -6.26 -9.66 30.49
C PRO A 6 -7.09 -10.78 29.85
N LEU A 7 -7.04 -10.91 28.52
CA LEU A 7 -7.77 -11.92 27.76
C LEU A 7 -7.04 -13.28 27.67
N SER A 8 -5.71 -13.34 27.89
CA SER A 8 -4.98 -14.61 27.72
C SER A 8 -5.29 -15.65 28.80
N ASN A 9 -5.76 -15.20 29.98
CA ASN A 9 -6.13 -16.07 31.10
C ASN A 9 -7.63 -16.39 31.14
N SER A 10 -8.39 -16.01 30.11
CA SER A 10 -9.81 -16.33 30.04
C SER A 10 -10.01 -17.81 29.67
N PRO A 11 -10.81 -18.57 30.43
CA PRO A 11 -11.10 -19.98 30.12
C PRO A 11 -11.75 -20.15 28.73
N ALA A 12 -12.45 -19.13 28.22
CA ALA A 12 -13.01 -19.13 26.87
C ALA A 12 -11.94 -19.05 25.76
N TYR A 13 -10.85 -18.32 26.00
CA TYR A 13 -9.71 -18.24 25.08
C TYR A 13 -8.96 -19.58 25.04
N ALA A 14 -8.77 -20.21 26.21
CA ALA A 14 -8.16 -21.53 26.29
C ALA A 14 -8.97 -22.61 25.57
N SER A 15 -10.30 -22.60 25.70
CA SER A 15 -11.16 -23.54 24.96
C SER A 15 -11.12 -23.31 23.45
N LEU A 16 -11.12 -22.06 22.98
CA LEU A 16 -11.05 -21.75 21.56
C LEU A 16 -9.71 -22.18 20.95
N GLN A 17 -8.60 -21.91 21.63
CA GLN A 17 -7.28 -22.36 21.19
C GLN A 17 -7.20 -23.88 21.13
N TYR A 18 -7.80 -24.59 22.09
CA TYR A 18 -7.91 -26.05 22.07
C TYR A 18 -8.70 -26.55 20.86
N TYR A 19 -9.87 -25.98 20.56
CA TYR A 19 -10.66 -26.37 19.39
C TYR A 19 -9.97 -26.08 18.06
N VAL A 20 -9.28 -24.94 17.94
CA VAL A 20 -8.51 -24.58 16.74
C VAL A 20 -7.34 -25.55 16.55
N ALA A 21 -6.59 -25.85 17.61
CA ALA A 21 -5.49 -26.82 17.55
C ALA A 21 -6.01 -28.22 17.19
N TYR A 22 -7.09 -28.67 17.83
CA TYR A 22 -7.73 -29.95 17.52
C TYR A 22 -8.22 -30.04 16.07
N ALA A 23 -8.86 -28.99 15.55
CA ALA A 23 -9.35 -28.95 14.18
C ALA A 23 -8.20 -28.96 13.16
N ARG A 24 -7.13 -28.23 13.43
CA ARG A 24 -5.91 -28.22 12.60
C ARG A 24 -5.27 -29.60 12.57
N ASP A 25 -5.02 -30.20 13.74
CA ASP A 25 -4.33 -31.49 13.81
C ASP A 25 -5.16 -32.60 13.15
N ARG A 26 -6.49 -32.59 13.34
CA ARG A 26 -7.43 -33.49 12.66
C ARG A 26 -7.45 -33.30 11.14
N LEU A 27 -7.35 -32.06 10.66
CA LEU A 27 -7.26 -31.75 9.24
C LEU A 27 -5.94 -32.24 8.66
N ASP A 28 -4.82 -32.00 9.36
CA ASP A 28 -3.49 -32.44 8.94
C ASP A 28 -3.39 -33.96 8.87
N ASP A 29 -3.98 -34.67 9.84
CA ASP A 29 -4.07 -36.13 9.83
C ASP A 29 -4.92 -36.62 8.66
N TRP A 30 -6.07 -36.01 8.42
CA TRP A 30 -6.92 -36.35 7.27
C TRP A 30 -6.20 -36.10 5.93
N VAL A 31 -5.49 -34.98 5.80
CA VAL A 31 -4.69 -34.64 4.62
C VAL A 31 -3.53 -35.62 4.45
N ARG A 32 -2.86 -36.03 5.53
CA ARG A 32 -1.78 -37.04 5.47
C ARG A 32 -2.31 -38.40 5.01
N GLU A 33 -3.44 -38.84 5.56
CA GLU A 33 -4.09 -40.10 5.17
C GLU A 33 -4.58 -40.07 3.72
N HIS A 34 -5.04 -38.92 3.24
CA HIS A 34 -5.63 -38.76 1.90
C HIS A 34 -4.72 -37.96 0.95
N TYR A 35 -3.42 -37.86 1.25
CA TYR A 35 -2.49 -36.96 0.55
C TYR A 35 -2.44 -37.23 -0.95
N ILE A 36 -2.43 -38.51 -1.35
CA ILE A 36 -2.41 -38.90 -2.77
C ILE A 36 -3.64 -38.36 -3.51
N PHE A 37 -4.83 -38.46 -2.91
CA PHE A 37 -6.08 -37.98 -3.49
C PHE A 37 -6.11 -36.44 -3.56
N VAL A 38 -5.67 -35.75 -2.49
CA VAL A 38 -5.62 -34.29 -2.42
C VAL A 38 -4.60 -33.73 -3.42
N SER A 39 -3.39 -34.31 -3.50
CA SER A 39 -2.36 -33.89 -4.45
C SER A 39 -2.80 -34.10 -5.89
N LEU A 40 -3.45 -35.22 -6.20
CA LEU A 40 -4.00 -35.48 -7.53
C LEU A 40 -5.07 -34.45 -7.89
N GLN A 41 -5.99 -34.15 -6.97
CA GLN A 41 -7.04 -33.17 -7.18
C GLN A 41 -6.46 -31.75 -7.41
N LEU A 42 -5.46 -31.34 -6.62
CA LEU A 42 -4.80 -30.05 -6.81
C LEU A 42 -4.04 -29.97 -8.14
N ALA A 43 -3.41 -31.06 -8.58
CA ALA A 43 -2.76 -31.13 -9.89
C ALA A 43 -3.78 -31.00 -11.04
N ILE A 44 -4.93 -31.67 -10.93
CA ILE A 44 -6.02 -31.58 -11.93
C ILE A 44 -6.61 -30.16 -11.95
N LEU A 45 -6.87 -29.55 -10.79
CA LEU A 45 -7.40 -28.18 -10.72
C LEU A 45 -6.39 -27.16 -11.26
N SER A 46 -5.09 -27.37 -11.01
CA SER A 46 -4.01 -26.57 -11.58
C SER A 46 -3.98 -26.69 -13.11
N LEU A 47 -4.01 -27.91 -13.65
CA LEU A 47 -4.07 -28.15 -15.09
C LEU A 47 -5.31 -27.52 -15.73
N PHE A 48 -6.47 -27.64 -15.09
CA PHE A 48 -7.71 -27.02 -15.57
C PHE A 48 -7.63 -25.49 -15.51
N PHE A 49 -7.02 -24.92 -14.47
CA PHE A 49 -6.80 -23.49 -14.34
C PHE A 49 -5.87 -22.97 -15.45
N PHE A 50 -4.75 -23.64 -15.71
CA PHE A 50 -3.85 -23.26 -16.81
C PHE A 50 -4.49 -23.46 -18.19
N TYR A 51 -5.21 -24.55 -18.38
CA TYR A 51 -6.02 -24.78 -19.58
C TYR A 51 -7.04 -23.65 -19.78
N PHE A 52 -7.74 -23.26 -18.71
CA PHE A 52 -8.70 -22.15 -18.72
C PHE A 52 -8.03 -20.81 -19.03
N LEU A 53 -6.87 -20.52 -18.43
CA LEU A 53 -6.09 -19.31 -18.74
C LEU A 53 -5.67 -19.29 -20.22
N GLN A 54 -5.18 -20.40 -20.75
CA GLN A 54 -4.76 -20.51 -22.15
C GLN A 54 -5.93 -20.36 -23.14
N HIS A 55 -7.11 -20.90 -22.81
CA HIS A 55 -8.29 -20.78 -23.67
C HIS A 55 -8.96 -19.41 -23.55
N ARG A 56 -8.87 -18.76 -22.39
CA ARG A 56 -9.45 -17.45 -22.15
C ARG A 56 -8.57 -16.31 -22.68
N PHE A 57 -7.27 -16.55 -22.80
CA PHE A 57 -6.23 -15.63 -23.25
C PHE A 57 -5.26 -16.34 -24.22
N PRO A 58 -5.63 -16.53 -25.49
CA PRO A 58 -4.72 -17.08 -26.49
C PRO A 58 -3.53 -16.12 -26.68
N THR A 59 -2.31 -16.61 -26.42
CA THR A 59 -1.09 -15.85 -26.67
C THR A 59 -0.76 -15.92 -28.14
N ASP A 60 -1.01 -14.83 -28.88
CA ASP A 60 -0.51 -14.67 -30.24
C ASP A 60 0.99 -14.35 -30.18
N PRO A 61 1.88 -15.23 -30.66
CA PRO A 61 3.33 -14.99 -30.60
C PRO A 61 3.77 -13.78 -31.43
N ALA A 62 2.94 -13.27 -32.34
CA ALA A 62 3.24 -12.09 -33.15
C ALA A 62 2.84 -10.75 -32.49
N ALA A 63 2.03 -10.75 -31.43
CA ALA A 63 1.51 -9.53 -30.79
C ALA A 63 2.42 -8.98 -29.67
N TYR A 64 3.52 -9.67 -29.34
CA TYR A 64 4.33 -9.38 -28.15
C TYR A 64 5.32 -8.21 -28.29
N SER A 65 5.57 -7.69 -29.50
CA SER A 65 6.61 -6.67 -29.72
C SER A 65 6.10 -5.22 -29.83
N HIS A 66 4.80 -4.96 -29.77
CA HIS A 66 4.27 -3.60 -29.96
C HIS A 66 3.28 -3.13 -28.88
N ASP A 67 2.85 -4.01 -27.95
CA ASP A 67 1.72 -3.71 -27.04
C ASP A 67 2.05 -3.78 -25.54
N MET A 68 3.32 -3.87 -25.15
CA MET A 68 3.68 -3.86 -23.73
C MET A 68 3.42 -2.52 -23.04
N ASP A 69 3.51 -1.41 -23.78
CA ASP A 69 3.17 -0.07 -23.28
C ASP A 69 1.67 0.08 -22.98
N SER A 70 0.82 -0.59 -23.77
CA SER A 70 -0.63 -0.54 -23.60
C SER A 70 -1.11 -1.48 -22.49
N VAL A 71 -0.47 -2.64 -22.32
CA VAL A 71 -0.79 -3.59 -21.25
C VAL A 71 -0.39 -3.04 -19.88
N GLN A 72 0.74 -2.36 -19.76
CA GLN A 72 1.17 -1.74 -18.50
C GLN A 72 0.32 -0.51 -18.15
N ALA A 73 -0.08 0.29 -19.15
CA ALA A 73 -1.07 1.35 -18.98
C ALA A 73 -2.44 0.80 -18.57
N THR A 74 -2.90 -0.30 -19.18
CA THR A 74 -4.20 -0.93 -18.87
C THR A 74 -4.18 -1.60 -17.49
N ALA A 75 -3.05 -2.18 -17.08
CA ALA A 75 -2.88 -2.75 -15.75
C ALA A 75 -2.82 -1.66 -14.67
N ALA A 76 -2.16 -0.52 -14.95
CA ALA A 76 -2.20 0.66 -14.09
C ALA A 76 -3.62 1.24 -14.00
N ASP A 77 -4.33 1.39 -15.12
CA ASP A 77 -5.72 1.86 -15.15
C ASP A 77 -6.67 0.87 -14.44
N ALA A 78 -6.44 -0.43 -14.58
CA ALA A 78 -7.20 -1.46 -13.89
C ALA A 78 -6.90 -1.48 -12.38
N ALA A 79 -5.65 -1.25 -11.97
CA ALA A 79 -5.27 -1.12 -10.57
C ALA A 79 -5.85 0.16 -9.95
N VAL A 80 -5.86 1.27 -10.70
CA VAL A 80 -6.52 2.53 -10.30
C VAL A 80 -8.03 2.32 -10.20
N LYS A 81 -8.65 1.64 -11.16
CA LYS A 81 -10.10 1.34 -11.15
C LYS A 81 -10.46 0.35 -10.03
N ALA A 82 -9.63 -0.64 -9.77
CA ALA A 82 -9.80 -1.56 -8.65
C ALA A 82 -9.63 -0.82 -7.33
N ALA A 83 -8.63 0.06 -7.19
CA ALA A 83 -8.49 0.95 -6.04
C ALA A 83 -9.73 1.85 -5.87
N ASP A 84 -10.28 2.40 -6.96
CA ASP A 84 -11.50 3.23 -6.92
C ASP A 84 -12.77 2.43 -6.59
N THR A 85 -12.76 1.11 -6.82
CA THR A 85 -13.89 0.20 -6.49
C THR A 85 -13.81 -0.33 -5.05
N LEU A 86 -12.60 -0.49 -4.51
CA LEU A 86 -12.36 -0.92 -3.13
C LEU A 86 -12.38 0.26 -2.14
N VAL A 87 -12.16 1.48 -2.63
CA VAL A 87 -12.31 2.71 -1.86
C VAL A 87 -13.77 3.14 -1.96
N SER A 88 -14.53 2.86 -0.90
CA SER A 88 -15.85 3.46 -0.69
C SER A 88 -15.76 4.95 -1.02
N LYS A 89 -16.65 5.40 -1.92
CA LYS A 89 -16.77 6.76 -2.45
C LYS A 89 -16.49 7.73 -1.30
N PRO A 90 -15.41 8.54 -1.35
CA PRO A 90 -15.18 9.47 -0.26
C PRO A 90 -16.40 10.37 -0.24
N ASP A 91 -17.06 10.46 0.93
CA ASP A 91 -17.82 11.65 1.26
C ASP A 91 -16.94 12.82 0.84
N PRO A 92 -17.44 13.82 0.07
CA PRO A 92 -16.62 14.91 -0.39
C PRO A 92 -16.08 15.61 0.86
N ALA A 93 -14.89 15.18 1.29
CA ALA A 93 -14.14 15.82 2.33
C ALA A 93 -13.99 17.24 1.82
N GLN A 94 -14.57 18.18 2.55
CA GLN A 94 -14.32 19.60 2.32
C GLN A 94 -12.82 19.75 2.34
N LEU A 95 -12.21 19.82 1.15
CA LEU A 95 -10.78 19.97 1.04
C LEU A 95 -10.50 21.41 1.47
N ASP A 96 -9.73 21.57 2.54
CA ASP A 96 -9.33 22.90 2.98
C ASP A 96 -8.50 23.57 1.89
N PRO A 97 -8.50 24.90 1.80
CA PRO A 97 -7.67 25.62 0.85
C PRO A 97 -6.22 25.14 0.93
N PRO A 98 -5.56 24.86 -0.21
CA PRO A 98 -4.16 24.45 -0.24
C PRO A 98 -3.30 25.45 0.55
N LYS A 99 -2.51 24.95 1.49
CA LYS A 99 -1.55 25.75 2.25
C LYS A 99 -0.16 25.54 1.66
N ASP A 100 0.60 26.63 1.54
CA ASP A 100 1.99 26.62 1.07
C ASP A 100 3.00 26.74 2.23
N THR A 101 2.62 26.30 3.43
CA THR A 101 3.49 26.35 4.61
C THR A 101 4.77 25.57 4.32
N PRO A 102 5.96 26.19 4.45
CA PRO A 102 7.22 25.48 4.28
C PRO A 102 7.45 24.57 5.49
N PHE A 103 7.71 23.29 5.24
CA PHE A 103 8.14 22.34 6.27
C PHE A 103 9.52 21.81 5.93
N THR A 104 10.40 21.79 6.92
CA THR A 104 11.69 21.10 6.81
C THR A 104 11.51 19.59 6.83
N ILE A 105 12.51 18.85 6.34
CA ILE A 105 12.52 17.37 6.41
C ILE A 105 12.46 16.90 7.87
N ALA A 106 13.14 17.61 8.77
CA ALA A 106 13.14 17.32 10.20
C ALA A 106 11.77 17.56 10.85
N GLU A 107 11.04 18.58 10.42
CA GLU A 107 9.66 18.82 10.87
C GLU A 107 8.70 17.79 10.31
N LEU A 108 8.82 17.44 9.03
CA LEU A 108 7.96 16.44 8.40
C LEU A 108 8.05 15.09 9.13
N LYS A 109 9.25 14.68 9.55
CA LYS A 109 9.46 13.44 10.32
C LYS A 109 8.68 13.36 11.63
N LYS A 110 8.27 14.50 12.22
CA LYS A 110 7.47 14.53 13.45
C LYS A 110 6.00 14.12 13.21
N TYR A 111 5.57 14.09 11.95
CA TYR A 111 4.21 13.77 11.52
C TYR A 111 4.14 12.36 10.90
N ASP A 112 4.82 11.40 11.52
CA ASP A 112 4.83 9.98 11.12
C ASP A 112 3.55 9.23 11.52
N GLY A 113 2.72 9.82 12.38
CA GLY A 113 1.51 9.21 12.90
C GLY A 113 1.75 8.22 14.03
N ALA A 114 2.90 8.26 14.71
CA ALA A 114 3.20 7.43 15.86
C ALA A 114 2.17 7.63 16.99
N ASP A 115 1.80 8.88 17.27
CA ASP A 115 0.72 9.19 18.21
C ASP A 115 -0.63 9.28 17.48
N LYS A 116 -1.71 8.95 18.20
CA LYS A 116 -3.07 9.04 17.67
C LYS A 116 -3.55 10.48 17.48
N ASP A 117 -2.97 11.41 18.26
CA ASP A 117 -3.36 12.82 18.29
C ASP A 117 -2.57 13.69 17.29
N THR A 118 -1.44 13.19 16.76
CA THR A 118 -0.69 13.88 15.71
C THR A 118 -1.19 13.52 14.32
N PRO A 119 -1.33 14.51 13.42
CA PRO A 119 -1.70 14.23 12.04
C PRO A 119 -0.58 13.48 11.31
N ILE A 120 -0.95 12.75 10.27
CA ILE A 120 -0.06 11.94 9.45
C ILE A 120 0.17 12.64 8.12
N TYR A 121 1.42 12.97 7.84
CA TYR A 121 1.79 13.66 6.60
C TYR A 121 2.63 12.77 5.70
N VAL A 122 2.40 12.90 4.39
CA VAL A 122 3.18 12.24 3.34
C VAL A 122 3.57 13.28 2.31
N ALA A 123 4.85 13.34 1.94
CA ALA A 123 5.31 14.20 0.87
C ALA A 123 5.40 13.44 -0.47
N ILE A 124 4.94 14.09 -1.55
CA ILE A 124 5.04 13.61 -2.93
C ILE A 124 5.43 14.81 -3.80
N LYS A 125 6.55 14.67 -4.51
CA LYS A 125 7.20 15.71 -5.33
C LYS A 125 7.35 17.03 -4.55
N GLY A 126 7.75 16.91 -3.29
CA GLY A 126 7.89 18.05 -2.38
C GLY A 126 6.59 18.71 -1.93
N ARG A 127 5.40 18.18 -2.27
CA ARG A 127 4.11 18.64 -1.73
C ARG A 127 3.66 17.74 -0.60
N ILE A 128 3.17 18.33 0.48
CA ILE A 128 2.79 17.60 1.69
C ILE A 128 1.28 17.45 1.73
N TYR A 129 0.84 16.21 1.88
CA TYR A 129 -0.57 15.83 1.93
C TYR A 129 -0.92 15.32 3.33
N ASP A 130 -2.07 15.77 3.85
CA ASP A 130 -2.65 15.23 5.08
C ASP A 130 -3.42 13.95 4.81
N VAL A 131 -2.87 12.83 5.28
CA VAL A 131 -3.47 11.49 5.16
C VAL A 131 -4.04 10.98 6.49
N SER A 132 -4.22 11.86 7.49
CA SER A 132 -4.75 11.51 8.82
C SER A 132 -6.12 10.83 8.76
N ALA A 133 -6.94 11.18 7.76
CA ALA A 133 -8.23 10.56 7.51
C ALA A 133 -8.15 9.06 7.17
N LYS A 134 -6.97 8.56 6.78
CA LYS A 134 -6.71 7.16 6.41
C LYS A 134 -5.68 6.51 7.32
N ARG A 135 -5.78 6.74 8.63
CA ARG A 135 -4.93 6.10 9.64
C ARG A 135 -4.97 4.56 9.59
N ASP A 136 -6.03 3.95 9.07
CA ASP A 136 -6.09 2.50 8.85
C ASP A 136 -5.07 1.98 7.82
N MET A 137 -4.56 2.85 6.94
CA MET A 137 -3.58 2.51 5.90
C MET A 137 -2.18 3.05 6.23
N TYR A 138 -2.10 4.25 6.81
CA TYR A 138 -0.85 4.96 7.10
C TYR A 138 -0.42 4.90 8.57
N GLY A 139 -1.27 4.37 9.45
CA GLY A 139 -0.99 4.24 10.87
C GLY A 139 0.10 3.22 11.20
N PRO A 140 0.60 3.23 12.44
CA PRO A 140 1.69 2.35 12.87
C PRO A 140 1.31 0.88 12.71
N GLY A 141 2.17 0.12 12.02
CA GLY A 141 1.95 -1.30 11.71
C GLY A 141 1.25 -1.57 10.36
N CYS A 142 0.79 -0.54 9.65
CA CYS A 142 0.18 -0.69 8.33
C CYS A 142 1.21 -0.60 7.19
N GLY A 143 0.87 -1.17 6.03
CA GLY A 143 1.80 -1.30 4.90
C GLY A 143 2.31 0.03 4.32
N TYR A 144 1.50 1.09 4.38
CA TYR A 144 1.86 2.42 3.87
C TYR A 144 2.46 3.34 4.92
N HIS A 145 2.60 2.88 6.17
CA HIS A 145 3.28 3.62 7.24
C HIS A 145 4.72 3.98 6.85
N VAL A 146 5.34 3.18 6.00
CA VAL A 146 6.68 3.44 5.47
C VAL A 146 6.82 4.78 4.74
N PHE A 147 5.72 5.40 4.30
CA PHE A 147 5.70 6.69 3.61
C PHE A 147 5.44 7.89 4.51
N THR A 148 5.07 7.67 5.78
CA THR A 148 4.70 8.77 6.67
C THR A 148 5.93 9.52 7.16
N GLY A 149 5.76 10.82 7.38
CA GLY A 149 6.80 11.73 7.86
C GLY A 149 8.00 11.88 6.91
N LYS A 150 7.85 11.50 5.63
CA LYS A 150 8.92 11.58 4.64
C LYS A 150 8.38 11.81 3.23
N ASP A 151 9.28 12.04 2.30
CA ASP A 151 8.96 12.11 0.88
C ASP A 151 9.00 10.71 0.25
N ALA A 152 7.86 10.29 -0.28
CA ALA A 152 7.65 8.97 -0.86
C ALA A 152 7.73 8.96 -2.39
N SER A 153 8.20 10.05 -3.01
CA SER A 153 8.21 10.21 -4.48
C SER A 153 8.84 9.03 -5.21
N LYS A 154 10.05 8.63 -4.81
CA LYS A 154 10.74 7.52 -5.47
C LYS A 154 10.03 6.18 -5.24
N ALA A 155 9.58 5.94 -4.01
CA ALA A 155 8.87 4.71 -3.66
C ALA A 155 7.55 4.55 -4.43
N LEU A 156 6.79 5.63 -4.58
CA LEU A 156 5.54 5.64 -5.34
C LEU A 156 5.78 5.41 -6.83
N GLY A 157 6.80 6.05 -7.42
CA GLY A 157 7.18 5.82 -8.81
C GLY A 157 7.59 4.37 -9.08
N LYS A 158 8.38 3.78 -8.18
CA LYS A 158 8.80 2.36 -8.26
C LYS A 158 7.73 1.36 -7.79
N SER A 159 6.60 1.85 -7.28
CA SER A 159 5.58 1.02 -6.60
C SER A 159 6.18 0.10 -5.52
N SER A 160 7.15 0.62 -4.75
CA SER A 160 7.89 -0.13 -3.73
C SER A 160 7.46 0.29 -2.33
N LEU A 161 7.23 -0.69 -1.44
CA LEU A 161 6.94 -0.46 -0.01
C LEU A 161 8.21 -0.56 0.87
N LYS A 162 9.39 -0.52 0.27
CA LYS A 162 10.65 -0.62 1.01
C LYS A 162 10.98 0.73 1.67
N PRO A 163 11.43 0.75 2.93
CA PRO A 163 11.82 1.98 3.62
C PRO A 163 12.99 2.70 2.95
N GLU A 164 13.84 1.96 2.25
CA GLU A 164 15.01 2.47 1.51
C GLU A 164 14.61 3.29 0.28
N ASP A 165 13.48 2.97 -0.35
CA ASP A 165 13.00 3.67 -1.55
C ASP A 165 12.19 4.94 -1.19
N ALA A 166 11.83 5.13 0.08
CA ALA A 166 11.02 6.26 0.53
C ALA A 166 11.88 7.51 0.78
N VAL A 167 12.40 8.04 -0.33
CA VAL A 167 13.28 9.20 -0.41
C VAL A 167 12.74 10.24 -1.40
N SER A 168 13.13 11.50 -1.18
CA SER A 168 12.76 12.63 -2.03
C SER A 168 13.45 12.62 -3.40
N ASP A 169 14.62 11.97 -3.53
CA ASP A 169 15.31 11.89 -4.81
C ASP A 169 14.68 10.86 -5.74
N TYR A 170 13.85 11.33 -6.66
CA TYR A 170 13.23 10.54 -7.72
C TYR A 170 13.92 10.74 -9.09
N SER A 171 15.12 11.33 -9.14
CA SER A 171 15.85 11.57 -10.39
C SER A 171 16.31 10.28 -11.06
N SER A 172 16.46 9.21 -10.28
CA SER A 172 16.85 7.88 -10.78
C SER A 172 15.69 7.09 -11.42
N LEU A 173 14.48 7.65 -11.44
CA LEU A 173 13.31 6.97 -12.01
C LEU A 173 13.34 6.98 -13.54
N THR A 174 12.82 5.92 -14.15
CA THR A 174 12.59 5.86 -15.60
C THR A 174 11.39 6.74 -15.99
N ALA A 175 11.22 7.00 -17.29
CA ALA A 175 10.08 7.76 -17.80
C ALA A 175 8.72 7.11 -17.45
N GLU A 176 8.67 5.77 -17.41
CA GLU A 176 7.47 5.02 -17.00
C GLU A 176 7.18 5.19 -15.52
N GLU A 177 8.19 5.04 -14.66
CA GLU A 177 8.06 5.22 -13.21
C GLU A 177 7.68 6.67 -12.85
N LEU A 178 8.18 7.66 -13.61
CA LEU A 178 7.77 9.06 -13.48
C LEU A 178 6.29 9.27 -13.82
N LYS A 179 5.78 8.59 -14.84
CA LYS A 179 4.35 8.64 -15.17
C LYS A 179 3.49 8.07 -14.03
N VAL A 180 3.92 6.94 -13.46
CA VAL A 180 3.26 6.34 -12.29
C VAL A 180 3.26 7.31 -11.10
N LEU A 181 4.38 7.99 -10.84
CA LEU A 181 4.47 9.02 -9.81
C LEU A 181 3.51 10.19 -10.07
N ASP A 182 3.41 10.66 -11.31
CA ASP A 182 2.48 11.75 -11.68
C ASP A 182 1.02 11.35 -11.48
N ASP A 183 0.67 10.10 -11.75
CA ASP A 183 -0.69 9.59 -11.54
C ASP A 183 -1.01 9.45 -10.05
N TRP A 184 -0.04 9.00 -9.25
CA TRP A 184 -0.15 9.03 -7.77
C TRP A 184 -0.33 10.45 -7.24
N GLU A 185 0.45 11.41 -7.74
CA GLU A 185 0.33 12.80 -7.35
C GLU A 185 -1.08 13.37 -7.63
N LYS A 186 -1.63 13.12 -8.82
CA LYS A 186 -3.01 13.53 -9.17
C LYS A 186 -4.05 12.83 -8.30
N TYR A 187 -3.84 11.57 -7.95
CA TYR A 187 -4.72 10.82 -7.06
C TYR A 187 -4.76 11.48 -5.67
N PHE A 188 -3.58 11.83 -5.13
CA PHE A 188 -3.48 12.47 -3.83
C PHE A 188 -4.09 13.87 -3.79
N GLN A 189 -3.88 14.69 -4.82
CA GLN A 189 -4.47 16.04 -4.94
C GLN A 189 -5.99 16.05 -4.87
N LYS A 190 -6.65 14.99 -5.37
CA LYS A 190 -8.11 14.90 -5.38
C LYS A 190 -8.70 14.40 -4.06
N ARG A 191 -7.88 13.79 -3.19
CA ARG A 191 -8.36 13.00 -2.05
C ARG A 191 -7.84 13.52 -0.70
N TYR A 192 -6.76 14.29 -0.69
CA TYR A 192 -6.11 14.77 0.52
C TYR A 192 -5.82 16.27 0.45
N ASN A 193 -5.83 16.90 1.62
CA ASN A 193 -5.51 18.32 1.75
C ASN A 193 -4.02 18.55 1.56
N ILE A 194 -3.66 19.56 0.76
CA ILE A 194 -2.29 20.01 0.65
C ILE A 194 -2.01 20.96 1.81
N VAL A 195 -1.15 20.53 2.73
CA VAL A 195 -0.83 21.29 3.96
C VAL A 195 0.42 22.16 3.81
N GLY A 196 1.26 21.87 2.82
CA GLY A 196 2.51 22.60 2.64
C GLY A 196 3.42 22.02 1.58
N ARG A 197 4.66 22.49 1.61
CA ARG A 197 5.76 22.01 0.76
C ARG A 197 7.00 21.70 1.58
N VAL A 198 7.71 20.66 1.19
CA VAL A 198 9.00 20.31 1.76
C VAL A 198 10.03 21.31 1.26
N VAL A 199 10.74 21.92 2.20
CA VAL A 199 11.92 22.75 1.93
C VAL A 199 13.14 22.03 2.46
N ASP A 200 14.19 21.95 1.66
CA ASP A 200 15.49 21.53 2.15
C ASP A 200 15.99 22.56 3.16
N ASP A 201 16.67 22.10 4.22
CA ASP A 201 17.18 22.95 5.31
C ASP A 201 18.10 24.08 4.79
N ALA A 202 18.65 23.95 3.57
CA ALA A 202 19.46 24.97 2.89
C ALA A 202 18.65 26.13 2.27
N LYS A 203 17.32 26.02 2.18
CA LYS A 203 16.45 26.95 1.43
C LYS A 203 15.23 27.43 2.23
N ALA A 204 15.21 27.20 3.54
CA ALA A 204 14.21 27.80 4.41
C ALA A 204 14.45 29.32 4.45
N PRO A 205 13.46 30.17 4.13
CA PRO A 205 13.57 31.59 4.42
C PRO A 205 13.70 31.72 5.94
N GLN A 206 14.86 32.18 6.40
CA GLN A 206 15.02 32.64 7.76
C GLN A 206 13.98 33.73 7.96
N ALA A 207 12.95 33.44 8.76
CA ALA A 207 12.04 34.46 9.22
C ALA A 207 12.87 35.42 10.10
N GLU A 208 13.02 36.63 9.58
CA GLU A 208 13.66 37.79 10.19
C GLU A 208 12.98 38.19 11.51
#